data_AF-A0A8D8EVR1-F1
#
_entry.id   AF-A0A8D8EVR1-F1
#
_cell.length_a   1.000
_cell.length_b   1.000
_cell.length_c   1.000
_cell.angle_alpha   90.00
_cell.angle_beta   90.00
_cell.angle_gamma   90.00
#
_symmetry.space_group_name_H-M   'P 1'
#
loop_
_entity.id
_entity.type
_entity.pdbx_description
1 polymer ?
#
loop_
_entity_poly.entity_id
_entity_poly.type
_entity_poly.pdbx_seq_one_letter_code
_entity_poly.pdbx_strand_id
1 'polypeptide(L)'
;MLQEYEDDYFLEEDKMGMTVSSGTVIVKKDTTNLIGISIGGGAPLCPCLYIVQVFDGTPAAKEGTLQSGDELLGVNGSSVKGKTKVEVAKMIQAATSEVTIHYNKLHADPTQGETLDIVLKKMKHRLVERMSSSTADTLGLSRAILCNDSLVKRLQELERTESMYKGLVEHAKRMLKAHFDVLQTYQQFGNIFAAISVREPQPRASEAFRIFSELHRN
;
A
#
# COMPACT_ATOMS: atom_id res chain seq x y z
N MET A 1 -32.11 4.63 -52.21
CA MET A 1 -32.30 4.94 -50.78
C MET A 1 -31.96 3.66 -50.03
N LEU A 2 -30.69 3.48 -49.67
CA LEU A 2 -30.24 2.29 -48.94
C LEU A 2 -30.57 2.54 -47.46
N GLN A 3 -31.52 1.77 -46.93
CA GLN A 3 -31.71 1.66 -45.49
C GLN A 3 -30.53 0.87 -44.94
N GLU A 4 -29.67 1.53 -44.17
CA GLU A 4 -28.67 0.87 -43.34
C GLU A 4 -29.43 0.10 -42.25
N TYR A 5 -29.44 -1.23 -42.37
CA TYR A 5 -29.80 -2.12 -41.29
C TYR A 5 -28.64 -2.08 -40.28
N GLU A 6 -28.79 -1.32 -39.20
CA GLU A 6 -27.95 -1.51 -38.02
C GLU A 6 -28.29 -2.87 -37.42
N ASP A 7 -27.54 -3.90 -37.81
CA ASP A 7 -27.54 -5.19 -37.16
C ASP A 7 -27.05 -5.00 -35.72
N ASP A 8 -28.01 -4.84 -34.80
CA ASP A 8 -27.77 -4.84 -33.35
C ASP A 8 -27.42 -6.28 -32.94
N TYR A 9 -26.17 -6.69 -33.20
CA TYR A 9 -25.62 -7.98 -32.80
C TYR A 9 -25.66 -8.06 -31.26
N PHE A 10 -26.75 -8.62 -30.72
CA PHE A 10 -26.79 -9.14 -29.37
C PHE A 10 -25.90 -10.39 -29.31
N LEU A 11 -24.60 -10.19 -29.12
CA LEU A 11 -23.73 -11.27 -28.71
C LEU A 11 -24.20 -11.73 -27.33
N GLU A 12 -24.60 -12.99 -27.22
CA GLU A 12 -24.88 -13.62 -25.94
C GLU A 12 -23.59 -13.59 -25.12
N GLU A 13 -23.56 -12.83 -24.03
CA GLU A 13 -22.36 -12.68 -23.20
C GLU A 13 -21.98 -14.04 -22.59
N ASP A 14 -20.81 -14.56 -22.96
CA ASP A 14 -20.21 -15.70 -22.29
C ASP A 14 -19.81 -15.30 -20.86
N LYS A 15 -20.64 -15.70 -19.90
CA LYS A 15 -20.49 -15.28 -18.51
C LYS A 15 -19.35 -15.98 -17.79
N MET A 16 -18.76 -17.05 -18.34
CA MET A 16 -17.63 -17.78 -17.74
C MET A 16 -17.80 -18.10 -16.23
N GLY A 17 -19.04 -18.30 -15.76
CA GLY A 17 -19.37 -18.53 -14.34
C GLY A 17 -19.54 -17.27 -13.47
N MET A 18 -19.38 -16.07 -14.03
CA MET A 18 -19.69 -14.81 -13.37
C MET A 18 -21.20 -14.62 -13.23
N THR A 19 -21.65 -14.24 -12.05
CA THR A 19 -23.04 -13.84 -11.83
C THR A 19 -23.12 -12.31 -11.85
N VAL A 20 -24.13 -11.81 -12.55
CA VAL A 20 -24.40 -10.37 -12.67
C VAL A 20 -25.64 -10.05 -11.87
N SER A 21 -25.54 -9.10 -10.94
CA SER A 21 -26.72 -8.51 -10.29
C SER A 21 -26.85 -7.05 -10.67
N SER A 22 -27.96 -6.71 -11.35
CA SER A 22 -28.24 -5.33 -11.76
C SER A 22 -28.87 -4.55 -10.62
N GLY A 23 -28.48 -3.29 -10.46
CA GLY A 23 -28.99 -2.41 -9.42
C GLY A 23 -29.04 -0.96 -9.83
N THR A 24 -29.65 -0.15 -8.98
CA THR A 24 -29.72 1.30 -9.14
C THR A 24 -29.43 1.97 -7.81
N VAL A 25 -28.59 2.99 -7.83
CA VAL A 25 -28.20 3.73 -6.63
C VAL A 25 -28.26 5.23 -6.88
N ILE A 26 -28.68 5.99 -5.87
CA ILE A 26 -28.72 7.45 -5.91
C ILE A 26 -27.59 7.98 -5.03
N VAL A 27 -26.64 8.69 -5.63
CA VAL A 27 -25.49 9.26 -4.92
C VAL A 27 -25.62 10.77 -4.91
N LYS A 28 -25.65 11.35 -3.71
CA LYS A 28 -25.61 12.81 -3.53
C LYS A 28 -24.20 13.32 -3.79
N LYS A 29 -24.08 14.42 -4.51
CA LYS A 29 -22.78 15.02 -4.81
C LYS A 29 -22.21 15.76 -3.61
N ASP A 30 -20.89 15.86 -3.57
CA ASP A 30 -20.19 16.70 -2.60
C ASP A 30 -20.17 18.19 -3.01
N THR A 31 -19.52 19.01 -2.18
CA THR A 31 -19.33 20.45 -2.43
C THR A 31 -18.50 20.76 -3.67
N THR A 32 -17.78 19.76 -4.20
CA THR A 32 -16.97 19.88 -5.43
C THR A 32 -17.70 19.38 -6.68
N ASN A 33 -18.99 19.07 -6.57
CA ASN A 33 -19.83 18.52 -7.65
C ASN A 33 -19.35 17.12 -8.13
N LEU A 34 -18.72 16.35 -7.25
CA LEU A 34 -18.22 15.00 -7.54
C LEU A 34 -18.95 13.95 -6.69
N ILE A 35 -19.00 12.72 -7.22
CA ILE A 35 -19.45 11.53 -6.47
C ILE A 35 -18.28 10.67 -5.98
N GLY A 36 -17.09 10.80 -6.58
CA GLY A 36 -15.89 10.09 -6.15
C GLY A 36 -15.66 8.70 -6.73
N ILE A 37 -15.95 8.51 -8.02
CA ILE A 37 -15.61 7.31 -8.78
C ILE A 37 -14.69 7.64 -9.97
N SER A 38 -13.87 6.68 -10.37
CA SER A 38 -13.11 6.71 -11.61
C SER A 38 -13.73 5.75 -12.63
N ILE A 39 -13.90 6.20 -13.87
CA ILE A 39 -14.54 5.42 -14.95
C ILE A 39 -13.47 4.94 -15.94
N GLY A 40 -13.49 3.63 -16.22
CA GLY A 40 -12.65 2.96 -17.22
C GLY A 40 -13.47 2.47 -18.40
N GLY A 41 -12.77 2.02 -19.45
CA GLY A 41 -13.40 1.56 -20.68
C GLY A 41 -13.85 2.69 -21.61
N GLY A 42 -14.86 2.40 -22.41
CA GLY A 42 -15.35 3.23 -23.52
C GLY A 42 -14.67 2.92 -24.86
N ALA A 43 -15.36 3.33 -25.93
CA ALA A 43 -14.93 3.11 -27.31
C ALA A 43 -13.53 3.67 -27.61
N PRO A 44 -12.73 3.03 -28.51
CA PRO A 44 -13.09 1.89 -29.37
C PRO A 44 -12.63 0.51 -28.88
N LEU A 45 -11.72 0.43 -27.90
CA LEU A 45 -11.05 -0.83 -27.51
C LEU A 45 -11.79 -1.62 -26.42
N CYS A 46 -12.64 -0.98 -25.63
CA CYS A 46 -13.43 -1.62 -24.58
C CYS A 46 -14.84 -0.99 -24.56
N PRO A 47 -15.82 -1.56 -25.26
CA PRO A 47 -17.14 -0.95 -25.42
C PRO A 47 -17.89 -0.72 -24.09
N CYS A 48 -17.62 -1.56 -23.09
CA CYS A 48 -18.21 -1.46 -21.77
C CYS A 48 -17.57 -0.33 -20.95
N LEU A 49 -18.34 0.25 -20.04
CA LEU A 49 -17.89 1.25 -19.07
C LEU A 49 -18.01 0.65 -17.68
N TYR A 50 -17.00 0.86 -16.83
CA TYR A 50 -17.00 0.30 -15.48
C TYR A 50 -16.27 1.19 -14.50
N ILE A 51 -16.49 0.95 -13.23
CA ILE A 51 -15.86 1.65 -12.13
C ILE A 51 -14.45 1.06 -11.92
N VAL A 52 -13.43 1.87 -12.18
CA VAL A 52 -12.02 1.50 -11.93
C VAL A 52 -11.67 1.62 -10.46
N GLN A 53 -12.23 2.63 -9.79
CA GLN A 53 -11.94 2.91 -8.39
C GLN A 53 -13.08 3.73 -7.78
N VAL A 54 -13.36 3.46 -6.51
CA VAL A 54 -14.15 4.33 -5.63
C VAL A 54 -13.16 4.96 -4.64
N PHE A 55 -13.18 6.28 -4.50
CA PHE A 55 -12.22 7.01 -3.66
C PHE A 55 -12.73 7.12 -2.23
N ASP A 56 -11.88 6.81 -1.25
CA ASP A 56 -12.24 6.90 0.17
C ASP A 56 -12.66 8.32 0.58
N GLY A 57 -13.62 8.41 1.50
CA GLY A 57 -14.13 9.70 2.01
C GLY A 57 -15.08 10.45 1.07
N THR A 58 -15.30 9.94 -0.14
CA THR A 58 -16.22 10.53 -1.13
C THR A 58 -17.68 10.06 -0.94
N PRO A 59 -18.66 10.73 -1.57
CA PRO A 59 -20.06 10.31 -1.45
C PRO A 59 -20.35 8.86 -1.90
N ALA A 60 -19.74 8.40 -2.99
CA ALA A 60 -19.91 7.02 -3.46
C ALA A 60 -19.34 6.00 -2.45
N ALA A 61 -18.20 6.31 -1.81
CA ALA A 61 -17.65 5.45 -0.76
C ALA A 61 -18.52 5.41 0.50
N LYS A 62 -19.16 6.54 0.86
CA LYS A 62 -20.06 6.63 2.03
C LYS A 62 -21.39 5.93 1.79
N GLU A 63 -21.89 5.95 0.56
CA GLU A 63 -23.09 5.23 0.16
C GLU A 63 -22.81 3.71 0.10
N GLY A 64 -21.64 3.31 -0.41
CA GLY A 64 -21.08 1.97 -0.23
C GLY A 64 -21.60 0.88 -1.17
N THR A 65 -22.61 1.18 -2.01
CA THR A 65 -23.15 0.22 -2.98
C THR A 65 -22.19 0.04 -4.16
N LEU A 66 -21.64 1.13 -4.69
CA LEU A 66 -20.72 1.06 -5.84
C LEU A 66 -19.34 0.54 -5.40
N GLN A 67 -18.75 -0.34 -6.21
CA GLN A 67 -17.43 -0.91 -5.99
C GLN A 67 -16.61 -0.94 -7.29
N SER A 68 -15.29 -1.03 -7.14
CA SER A 68 -14.39 -1.28 -8.27
C SER A 68 -14.79 -2.57 -8.98
N GLY A 69 -14.88 -2.51 -10.30
CA GLY A 69 -15.30 -3.61 -11.16
C GLY A 69 -16.76 -3.55 -11.59
N ASP A 70 -17.62 -2.77 -10.92
CA ASP A 70 -19.02 -2.65 -11.33
C ASP A 70 -19.13 -2.02 -12.73
N GLU A 71 -19.94 -2.61 -13.59
CA GLU A 71 -20.24 -2.07 -14.91
C GLU A 71 -21.31 -0.97 -14.81
N LEU A 72 -21.11 0.12 -15.54
CA LEU A 72 -22.03 1.25 -15.64
C LEU A 72 -22.95 1.05 -16.84
N LEU A 73 -24.25 0.97 -16.57
CA LEU A 73 -25.29 0.81 -17.58
C LEU A 73 -25.97 2.13 -17.95
N GLY A 74 -26.10 3.03 -16.99
CA GLY A 74 -26.84 4.27 -17.18
C GLY A 74 -26.60 5.32 -16.11
N VAL A 75 -26.86 6.58 -16.49
CA VAL A 75 -26.80 7.75 -15.61
C VAL A 75 -28.12 8.52 -15.76
N ASN A 76 -28.83 8.75 -14.65
CA ASN A 76 -30.13 9.43 -14.60
C ASN A 76 -31.15 8.88 -15.61
N GLY A 77 -31.27 7.55 -15.69
CA GLY A 77 -32.18 6.88 -16.64
C GLY A 77 -31.72 6.89 -18.11
N SER A 78 -30.59 7.52 -18.44
CA SER A 78 -30.02 7.50 -19.79
C SER A 78 -28.93 6.44 -19.92
N SER A 79 -29.06 5.55 -20.92
CA SER A 79 -28.05 4.53 -21.21
C SER A 79 -26.68 5.15 -21.54
N VAL A 80 -25.62 4.47 -21.12
CA VAL A 80 -24.22 4.85 -21.45
C VAL A 80 -23.57 3.93 -22.49
N LYS A 81 -24.29 2.93 -23.02
CA LYS A 81 -23.80 2.06 -24.10
C LYS A 81 -23.34 2.90 -25.29
N GLY A 82 -22.16 2.62 -25.82
CA GLY A 82 -21.57 3.32 -26.96
C GLY A 82 -20.98 4.70 -26.65
N LYS A 83 -21.06 5.18 -25.40
CA LYS A 83 -20.45 6.45 -24.98
C LYS A 83 -19.01 6.26 -24.53
N THR A 84 -18.22 7.31 -24.68
CA THR A 84 -16.88 7.41 -24.11
C THR A 84 -16.94 7.71 -22.61
N LYS A 85 -15.89 7.34 -21.87
CA LYS A 85 -15.77 7.70 -20.44
C LYS A 85 -15.87 9.20 -20.18
N VAL A 86 -15.43 10.03 -21.13
CA VAL A 86 -15.50 11.49 -21.05
C VAL A 86 -16.95 11.98 -21.14
N GLU A 87 -17.75 11.40 -22.03
CA GLU A 87 -19.17 11.76 -22.16
C GLU A 87 -19.96 11.35 -20.92
N VAL A 88 -19.69 10.17 -20.37
CA VAL A 88 -20.33 9.71 -19.12
C VAL A 88 -19.93 10.59 -17.94
N ALA A 89 -18.64 10.95 -17.83
CA ALA A 89 -18.19 11.89 -16.80
C ALA A 89 -18.92 13.24 -16.91
N LYS A 90 -19.13 13.76 -18.14
CA LYS A 90 -19.93 14.97 -18.37
C LYS A 90 -21.39 14.80 -17.97
N MET A 91 -22.02 13.66 -18.27
CA MET A 91 -23.40 13.37 -17.85
C MET A 91 -23.54 13.38 -16.33
N ILE A 92 -22.59 12.77 -15.62
CA ILE A 92 -22.56 12.79 -14.16
C ILE A 92 -22.36 14.22 -13.66
N GLN A 93 -21.41 14.98 -14.22
CA GLN A 93 -21.14 16.37 -13.83
C GLN A 93 -22.31 17.32 -14.07
N ALA A 94 -23.11 17.08 -15.13
CA ALA A 94 -24.27 17.89 -15.48
C ALA A 94 -25.47 17.71 -14.52
N ALA A 95 -25.53 16.60 -13.78
CA ALA A 95 -26.53 16.43 -12.73
C ALA A 95 -26.34 17.48 -11.63
N THR A 96 -27.41 17.92 -10.97
CA THR A 96 -27.34 19.08 -10.05
C THR A 96 -26.91 18.67 -8.64
N SER A 97 -27.78 17.98 -7.89
CA SER A 97 -27.57 17.64 -6.47
C SER A 97 -27.28 16.16 -6.23
N GLU A 98 -27.89 15.30 -7.04
CA GLU A 98 -27.76 13.85 -6.95
C GLU A 98 -27.72 13.24 -8.35
N VAL A 99 -27.17 12.03 -8.42
CA VAL A 99 -27.10 11.26 -9.65
C VAL A 99 -27.54 9.83 -9.38
N THR A 100 -28.40 9.34 -10.26
CA THR A 100 -28.85 7.95 -10.27
C THR A 100 -27.94 7.14 -11.19
N ILE A 101 -27.27 6.14 -10.65
CA ILE A 101 -26.37 5.25 -11.39
C ILE A 101 -27.06 3.89 -11.51
N HIS A 102 -27.21 3.42 -12.74
CA HIS A 102 -27.61 2.05 -13.04
C HIS A 102 -26.35 1.22 -13.28
N TYR A 103 -26.20 0.11 -12.57
CA TYR A 103 -24.98 -0.68 -12.57
C TYR A 103 -25.24 -2.18 -12.61
N ASN A 104 -24.21 -2.92 -13.00
CA ASN A 104 -24.11 -4.38 -12.91
C ASN A 104 -22.97 -4.73 -11.95
N LYS A 105 -23.30 -5.44 -10.87
CA LYS A 105 -22.32 -6.03 -9.95
C LYS A 105 -21.76 -7.30 -10.56
N LEU A 106 -20.44 -7.30 -10.77
CA LEU A 106 -19.70 -8.50 -11.18
C LEU A 106 -19.22 -9.22 -9.93
N HIS A 107 -19.93 -10.29 -9.54
CA HIS A 107 -19.49 -11.14 -8.45
C HIS A 107 -18.54 -12.21 -8.99
N ALA A 108 -17.25 -12.07 -8.67
CA ALA A 108 -16.32 -13.20 -8.71
C ALA A 108 -16.58 -14.09 -7.49
N ASP A 109 -16.63 -15.40 -7.66
CA ASP A 109 -16.84 -16.36 -6.56
C ASP A 109 -15.73 -16.19 -5.50
N PRO A 110 -16.05 -15.74 -4.27
CA PRO A 110 -15.05 -15.48 -3.24
C PRO A 110 -14.35 -16.74 -2.73
N THR A 111 -14.87 -17.94 -3.01
CA THR A 111 -14.27 -19.20 -2.54
C THR A 111 -12.92 -19.53 -3.21
N GLN A 112 -12.58 -18.84 -4.31
CA GLN A 112 -11.25 -18.90 -4.94
C GLN A 112 -10.36 -17.67 -4.63
N GLY A 113 -10.85 -16.75 -3.80
CA GLY A 113 -10.54 -15.33 -3.82
C GLY A 113 -9.10 -14.93 -3.47
N GLU A 114 -8.52 -15.30 -2.32
CA GLU A 114 -7.29 -14.64 -1.87
C GLU A 114 -6.06 -14.99 -2.73
N THR A 115 -5.88 -16.26 -3.07
CA THR A 115 -4.74 -16.70 -3.91
C THR A 115 -4.92 -16.26 -5.35
N LEU A 116 -6.13 -16.39 -5.90
CA LEU A 116 -6.42 -16.01 -7.28
C LEU A 116 -6.37 -14.49 -7.45
N ASP A 117 -6.84 -13.72 -6.47
CA ASP A 117 -6.74 -12.26 -6.46
C ASP A 117 -5.28 -11.79 -6.48
N ILE A 118 -4.40 -12.40 -5.68
CA ILE A 118 -2.95 -12.12 -5.75
C ILE A 118 -2.39 -12.45 -7.14
N VAL A 119 -2.77 -13.59 -7.73
CA VAL A 119 -2.32 -14.00 -9.06
C VAL A 119 -2.82 -13.05 -10.14
N LEU A 120 -4.10 -12.69 -10.11
CA LEU A 120 -4.75 -11.77 -11.04
C LEU A 120 -4.15 -10.36 -10.92
N LYS A 121 -3.89 -9.87 -9.70
CA LYS A 121 -3.19 -8.59 -9.46
C LYS A 121 -1.78 -8.59 -10.05
N LYS A 122 -1.01 -9.68 -9.89
CA LYS A 122 0.33 -9.84 -10.50
C LYS A 122 0.26 -9.90 -12.03
N MET A 123 -0.71 -10.63 -12.59
CA MET A 123 -0.92 -10.69 -14.03
C MET A 123 -1.31 -9.32 -14.59
N LYS A 124 -2.24 -8.61 -13.93
CA LYS A 124 -2.62 -7.25 -14.28
C LYS A 124 -1.39 -6.34 -14.33
N HIS A 125 -0.56 -6.38 -13.29
CA HIS A 125 0.64 -5.56 -13.22
C HIS A 125 1.60 -5.85 -14.38
N ARG A 126 1.90 -7.13 -14.63
CA ARG A 126 2.80 -7.57 -15.70
C ARG A 126 2.31 -7.17 -17.10
N LEU A 127 1.00 -7.16 -17.31
CA LEU A 127 0.40 -6.70 -18.57
C LEU A 127 0.55 -5.18 -18.71
N VAL A 128 0.19 -4.42 -17.68
CA VAL A 128 0.21 -2.95 -17.70
C VAL A 128 1.61 -2.36 -17.81
N GLU A 129 2.63 -3.03 -17.25
CA GLU A 129 4.03 -2.60 -17.38
C GLU A 129 4.51 -2.50 -18.84
N ARG A 130 3.95 -3.32 -19.73
CA ARG A 130 4.32 -3.34 -21.15
C ARG A 130 3.45 -2.43 -22.04
N MET A 131 2.51 -1.69 -21.45
CA MET A 131 1.53 -0.87 -22.17
C MET A 131 1.82 0.62 -22.05
N SER A 132 1.50 1.39 -23.10
CA SER A 132 1.46 2.85 -23.01
C SER A 132 0.41 3.29 -22.01
N SER A 133 0.62 4.46 -21.39
CA SER A 133 -0.31 5.04 -20.42
C SER A 133 -1.71 5.21 -21.01
N SER A 134 -1.81 5.72 -22.25
CA SER A 134 -3.08 5.92 -22.95
C SER A 134 -3.88 4.62 -23.12
N THR A 135 -3.21 3.50 -23.43
CA THR A 135 -3.88 2.21 -23.62
C THR A 135 -4.28 1.59 -22.27
N ALA A 136 -3.42 1.67 -21.26
CA ALA A 136 -3.75 1.22 -19.91
C ALA A 136 -4.95 2.00 -19.33
N ASP A 137 -4.99 3.31 -19.53
CA ASP A 137 -6.09 4.18 -19.08
C ASP A 137 -7.40 3.92 -19.85
N THR A 138 -7.32 3.51 -21.12
CA THR A 138 -8.49 3.10 -21.91
C THR A 138 -9.04 1.77 -21.41
N LEU A 139 -8.15 0.83 -21.11
CA LEU A 139 -8.52 -0.46 -20.53
C LEU A 139 -8.73 -0.41 -19.01
N GLY A 140 -8.83 0.79 -18.41
CA GLY A 140 -9.09 0.98 -16.97
C GLY A 140 -8.11 0.25 -16.05
N LEU A 141 -6.93 -0.06 -16.56
CA LEU A 141 -5.90 -0.74 -15.82
C LEU A 141 -5.06 0.29 -15.08
N SER A 142 -5.39 0.55 -13.82
CA SER A 142 -4.50 1.32 -12.95
C SER A 142 -3.19 0.58 -12.81
N ARG A 143 -2.07 1.22 -13.15
CA ARG A 143 -0.76 0.81 -12.63
C ARG A 143 -0.89 0.70 -11.12
N ALA A 144 -0.38 -0.36 -10.54
CA ALA A 144 -0.30 -0.45 -9.09
C ALA A 144 0.57 0.72 -8.61
N ILE A 145 -0.06 1.81 -8.20
CA ILE A 145 0.61 2.87 -7.45
C ILE A 145 0.70 2.31 -6.03
N LEU A 146 1.81 1.63 -5.75
CA LEU A 146 2.17 1.01 -4.45
C LEU A 146 2.26 2.03 -3.29
N CYS A 147 1.83 3.27 -3.47
CA CYS A 147 2.02 4.36 -2.52
C CYS A 147 1.19 4.20 -1.23
N ASN A 148 0.15 3.35 -1.21
CA ASN A 148 -0.69 3.10 -0.03
C ASN A 148 -0.83 1.61 0.34
N ASP A 149 0.08 0.75 -0.14
CA ASP A 149 0.00 -0.67 0.17
C ASP A 149 0.31 -0.92 1.66
N SER A 150 -0.64 -1.53 2.37
CA SER A 150 -0.49 -1.92 3.78
C SER A 150 0.74 -2.82 4.01
N LEU A 151 1.11 -3.66 3.04
CA LEU A 151 2.31 -4.51 3.11
C LEU A 151 3.59 -3.68 2.98
N VAL A 152 3.62 -2.67 2.12
CA VAL A 152 4.76 -1.75 1.99
C VAL A 152 4.94 -0.95 3.29
N LYS A 153 3.84 -0.47 3.88
CA LYS A 153 3.88 0.20 5.19
C LYS A 153 4.37 -0.73 6.30
N ARG A 154 3.90 -1.99 6.33
CA ARG A 154 4.36 -3.00 7.29
C ARG A 154 5.84 -3.37 7.10
N LEU A 155 6.30 -3.43 5.86
CA LEU A 155 7.71 -3.66 5.53
C LEU A 155 8.58 -2.50 6.06
N GLN A 156 8.17 -1.26 5.84
CA GLN A 156 8.86 -0.07 6.37
C GLN A 156 8.89 -0.04 7.91
N GLU A 157 7.79 -0.43 8.57
CA GLU A 157 7.74 -0.58 10.03
C GLU A 157 8.74 -1.65 10.53
N LEU A 158 8.84 -2.79 9.83
CA LEU A 158 9.80 -3.85 10.14
C LEU A 158 11.25 -3.40 9.95
N GLU A 159 11.57 -2.75 8.83
CA GLU A 159 12.92 -2.24 8.54
C GLU A 159 13.36 -1.20 9.58
N ARG A 160 12.45 -0.31 10.01
CA ARG A 160 12.72 0.66 11.08
C ARG A 160 13.00 -0.04 12.41
N THR A 161 12.25 -1.09 12.72
CA THR A 161 12.41 -1.89 13.93
C THR A 161 13.74 -2.65 13.92
N GLU A 162 14.11 -3.23 12.79
CA GLU A 162 15.39 -3.91 12.59
C GLU A 162 16.57 -2.94 12.80
N SER A 163 16.50 -1.74 12.21
CA SER A 163 17.52 -0.70 12.35
C SER A 163 17.70 -0.28 13.81
N MET A 164 16.60 -0.13 14.56
CA MET A 164 16.63 0.15 15.99
C MET A 164 17.35 -0.97 16.77
N TYR A 165 17.01 -2.24 16.51
CA TYR A 165 17.67 -3.37 17.17
C TYR A 165 19.17 -3.48 16.83
N LYS A 166 19.55 -3.25 15.58
CA LYS A 166 20.98 -3.16 15.19
C LYS A 166 21.70 -2.07 15.97
N GLY A 167 21.08 -0.90 16.12
CA GLY A 167 21.62 0.20 16.92
C GLY A 167 21.82 -0.17 18.39
N LEU A 168 20.85 -0.85 19.00
CA LEU A 168 20.94 -1.32 20.40
C LEU A 168 22.08 -2.33 20.58
N VAL A 169 22.22 -3.30 19.69
CA VAL A 169 23.30 -4.30 19.73
C VAL A 169 24.67 -3.63 19.62
N GLU A 170 24.83 -2.69 18.69
CA GLU A 170 26.08 -1.96 18.53
C GLU A 170 26.41 -1.07 19.73
N HIS A 171 25.40 -0.46 20.36
CA HIS A 171 25.59 0.29 21.60
C HIS A 171 26.02 -0.62 22.76
N ALA A 172 25.38 -1.78 22.93
CA ALA A 172 25.73 -2.75 23.96
C ALA A 172 27.18 -3.26 23.80
N LYS A 173 27.62 -3.53 22.57
CA LYS A 173 29.02 -3.90 22.27
C LYS A 173 29.99 -2.79 22.67
N ARG A 174 29.69 -1.53 22.34
CA ARG A 174 30.53 -0.39 22.74
C ARG A 174 30.60 -0.23 24.25
N MET A 175 29.47 -0.40 24.94
CA MET A 175 29.42 -0.32 26.41
C MET A 175 30.26 -1.43 27.06
N LEU A 176 30.14 -2.67 26.56
CA LEU A 176 30.94 -3.79 27.07
C LEU A 176 32.43 -3.56 26.85
N LYS A 177 32.81 -3.05 25.69
CA LYS A 177 34.21 -2.72 25.39
C LYS A 177 34.74 -1.61 26.31
N ALA A 178 33.99 -0.54 26.49
CA ALA A 178 34.35 0.52 27.42
C ALA A 178 34.51 0.01 28.86
N HIS A 179 33.62 -0.89 29.29
CA HIS A 179 33.73 -1.53 30.60
C HIS A 179 35.00 -2.38 30.73
N PHE A 180 35.33 -3.16 29.69
CA PHE A 180 36.56 -3.95 29.65
C PHE A 180 37.82 -3.07 29.69
N ASP A 181 37.83 -1.97 28.94
CA ASP A 181 38.96 -1.02 28.92
C ASP A 181 39.17 -0.38 30.31
N VAL A 182 38.07 -0.06 31.01
CA VAL A 182 38.12 0.41 32.40
C VAL A 182 38.72 -0.66 33.31
N LEU A 183 38.24 -1.91 33.25
CA LEU A 183 38.79 -3.01 34.07
C LEU A 183 40.28 -3.22 33.81
N GLN A 184 40.72 -3.14 32.55
CA GLN A 184 42.13 -3.25 32.20
C GLN A 184 42.96 -2.10 32.81
N THR A 185 42.40 -0.89 32.82
CA THR A 185 43.04 0.28 33.45
C THR A 185 43.17 0.08 34.96
N TYR A 186 42.13 -0.44 35.63
CA TYR A 186 42.18 -0.78 37.06
C TYR A 186 43.30 -1.79 37.36
N GLN A 187 43.44 -2.83 36.54
CA GLN A 187 44.50 -3.82 36.69
C GLN A 187 45.91 -3.20 36.50
N GLN A 188 46.05 -2.27 35.55
CA GLN A 188 47.31 -1.55 35.32
C GLN A 188 47.69 -0.69 36.54
N PHE A 189 46.73 0.00 37.17
CA PHE A 189 46.98 0.71 38.43
C PHE A 189 47.51 -0.26 39.49
N GLY A 190 46.86 -1.41 39.69
CA GLY A 190 47.34 -2.43 40.62
C GLY A 190 48.79 -2.84 40.36
N ASN A 191 49.17 -3.08 39.09
CA ASN A 191 50.55 -3.41 38.72
C ASN A 191 51.56 -2.30 39.05
N ILE A 192 51.20 -1.02 38.82
CA ILE A 192 52.07 0.12 39.12
C ILE A 192 52.30 0.23 40.63
N PHE A 193 51.24 0.16 41.43
CA PHE A 193 51.34 0.25 42.89
C PHE A 193 52.11 -0.92 43.50
N ALA A 194 52.02 -2.12 42.90
CA ALA A 194 52.87 -3.25 43.29
C ALA A 194 54.36 -2.91 43.11
N ALA A 195 54.73 -2.33 41.96
CA ALA A 195 56.11 -1.95 41.70
C ALA A 195 56.62 -0.83 42.63
N ILE A 196 55.77 0.14 42.97
CA ILE A 196 56.09 1.20 43.93
C ILE A 196 56.30 0.61 45.33
N SER A 197 55.41 -0.29 45.78
CA SER A 197 55.47 -0.86 47.13
C SER A 197 56.82 -1.51 47.47
N VAL A 198 57.45 -2.19 46.51
CA VAL A 198 58.75 -2.87 46.67
C VAL A 198 59.91 -1.88 46.80
N ARG A 199 59.77 -0.66 46.27
CA ARG A 199 60.82 0.37 46.24
C ARG A 199 60.65 1.45 47.31
N GLU A 200 59.55 1.42 48.06
CA GLU A 200 59.18 2.46 49.02
C GLU A 200 59.95 2.30 50.35
N PRO A 201 60.79 3.27 50.76
CA PRO A 201 61.61 3.16 51.97
C PRO A 201 60.80 3.26 53.27
N GLN A 202 59.63 3.93 53.27
CA GLN A 202 58.81 4.03 54.46
C GLN A 202 57.95 2.77 54.65
N PRO A 203 58.12 1.97 55.72
CA PRO A 203 57.45 0.67 55.86
C PRO A 203 55.91 0.76 55.82
N ARG A 204 55.35 1.79 56.47
CA ARG A 204 53.90 2.01 56.52
C ARG A 204 53.29 2.39 55.17
N ALA A 205 54.05 3.10 54.33
CA ALA A 205 53.61 3.46 52.98
C ALA A 205 53.76 2.28 52.02
N SER A 206 54.86 1.52 52.13
CA SER A 206 55.07 0.27 51.38
C SER A 206 53.94 -0.73 51.60
N GLU A 207 53.53 -0.95 52.85
CA GLU A 207 52.41 -1.84 53.18
C GLU A 207 51.08 -1.35 52.60
N ALA A 208 50.79 -0.05 52.68
CA ALA A 208 49.57 0.53 52.11
C ALA A 208 49.52 0.37 50.56
N PHE A 209 50.63 0.59 49.87
CA PHE A 209 50.72 0.39 48.42
C PHE A 209 50.60 -1.09 48.03
N ARG A 210 51.18 -2.00 48.82
CA ARG A 210 51.03 -3.45 48.61
C ARG A 210 49.57 -3.88 48.72
N ILE A 211 48.87 -3.47 49.78
CA ILE A 211 47.44 -3.78 49.97
C ILE A 211 46.60 -3.21 48.82
N PHE A 212 46.83 -1.95 48.46
CA PHE A 212 46.14 -1.33 47.31
C PHE A 212 46.38 -2.11 46.03
N SER A 213 47.63 -2.52 45.77
CA SER A 213 47.99 -3.29 44.57
C SER A 213 47.32 -4.67 44.51
N GLU A 214 47.26 -5.38 45.63
CA GLU A 214 46.62 -6.71 45.71
C GLU A 214 45.11 -6.62 45.47
N LEU A 215 44.47 -5.55 45.96
CA LEU A 215 43.03 -5.31 45.78
C LEU A 215 42.65 -4.98 44.32
N HIS A 216 43.57 -4.42 43.53
CA HIS A 216 43.27 -3.92 42.18
C HIS A 216 43.86 -4.79 41.05
N ARG A 217 44.61 -5.87 41.37
CA ARG A 217 45.16 -6.81 40.38
C ARG A 217 44.25 -8.00 40.07
N ASN A 218 43.40 -8.37 41.02
CA ASN A 218 42.44 -9.47 40.94
C ASN A 218 41.06 -8.96 40.50
#